data_AF-A0A7S1IMC5-F1
#
_entry.id   AF-A0A7S1IMC5-F1
#
_cell.length_a   1.000
_cell.length_b   1.000
_cell.length_c   1.000
_cell.angle_alpha   90.00
_cell.angle_beta   90.00
_cell.angle_gamma   90.00
#
_symmetry.space_group_name_H-M   'P 1'
#
loop_
_entity.id
_entity.type
_entity.pdbx_description
1 polymer ?
#
loop_
_entity_poly.entity_id
_entity_poly.type
_entity_poly.pdbx_seq_one_letter_code
_entity_poly.pdbx_strand_id
1 'polypeptide(L)'
;QIKEACRDLRLTVNTKPASYQAIHRALLCGLPDMLGLKDGRTEQYKGCNGRTFRVHPSSPLQNKGAKWVLVGELIETTQVYATNVARFEPAWVESTLPHLVKKTYTSP
;
A
#
# COMPACT_ATOMS: atom_id res chain seq x y z
N GLN A 1 -16.39 -19.94 8.54
CA GLN A 1 -15.98 -19.64 7.16
C GLN A 1 -14.47 -19.34 7.05
N ILE A 2 -13.97 -18.11 7.25
CA ILE A 2 -12.51 -17.82 7.02
C ILE A 2 -11.59 -18.64 7.94
N LYS A 3 -11.92 -18.78 9.22
CA LYS A 3 -11.11 -19.59 10.17
C LYS A 3 -11.03 -21.06 9.80
N GLU A 4 -12.08 -21.62 9.19
CA GLU A 4 -12.11 -23.01 8.75
C GLU A 4 -11.24 -23.20 7.51
N ALA A 5 -11.37 -22.30 6.52
CA ALA A 5 -10.51 -22.31 5.33
C ALA A 5 -9.02 -22.18 5.69
N CYS A 6 -8.67 -21.34 6.66
CA CYS A 6 -7.29 -21.24 7.16
C CYS A 6 -6.81 -22.56 7.78
N ARG A 7 -7.69 -23.30 8.48
CA ARG A 7 -7.35 -24.60 9.07
C ARG A 7 -7.11 -25.65 8.00
N ASP A 8 -7.92 -25.67 6.95
CA ASP A 8 -7.77 -26.59 5.81
C ASP A 8 -6.45 -26.35 5.07
N LEU A 9 -6.06 -25.07 4.92
CA LEU A 9 -4.77 -24.65 4.35
C LEU A 9 -3.59 -24.79 5.33
N ARG A 10 -3.80 -25.33 6.53
CA ARG A 10 -2.79 -25.51 7.59
C ARG A 10 -2.07 -24.21 7.97
N LEU A 11 -2.77 -23.08 7.89
CA LEU A 11 -2.24 -21.78 8.30
C LEU A 11 -2.28 -21.67 9.83
N THR A 12 -1.15 -21.24 10.41
CA THR A 12 -1.05 -21.06 11.86
C THR A 12 -1.47 -19.65 12.24
N VAL A 13 -2.37 -19.54 13.23
CA VAL A 13 -2.81 -18.24 13.75
C VAL A 13 -1.73 -17.67 14.66
N ASN A 14 -1.40 -16.40 14.47
CA ASN A 14 -0.45 -15.70 15.32
C ASN A 14 -0.92 -15.65 16.78
N THR A 15 -0.03 -15.97 17.72
CA THR A 15 -0.28 -15.88 19.17
C THR A 15 0.00 -14.49 19.74
N LYS A 16 0.77 -13.67 19.03
CA LYS A 16 1.09 -12.28 19.37
C LYS A 16 0.50 -11.33 18.32
N PRO A 17 0.08 -10.11 18.69
CA PRO A 17 -0.35 -9.11 17.72
C PRO A 17 0.72 -8.84 16.66
N ALA A 18 0.31 -8.77 15.39
CA ALA A 18 1.20 -8.43 14.30
C ALA A 18 1.61 -6.95 14.37
N SER A 19 2.85 -6.65 14.03
CA SER A 19 3.31 -5.26 13.92
C SER A 19 2.65 -4.56 12.73
N TYR A 20 2.65 -3.23 12.75
CA TYR A 20 2.17 -2.41 11.62
C TYR A 20 2.81 -2.85 10.30
N GLN A 21 4.13 -2.95 10.29
CA GLN A 21 4.89 -3.38 9.12
C GLN A 21 4.50 -4.80 8.65
N ALA A 22 4.33 -5.76 9.56
CA ALA A 22 3.98 -7.13 9.20
C ALA A 22 2.62 -7.22 8.48
N ILE A 23 1.63 -6.46 8.94
CA ILE A 23 0.31 -6.39 8.32
C ILE A 23 0.42 -5.81 6.90
N HIS A 24 1.13 -4.70 6.73
CA HIS A 24 1.23 -4.01 5.43
C HIS A 24 2.06 -4.82 4.41
N ARG A 25 3.09 -5.54 4.87
CA ARG A 25 3.83 -6.48 4.03
C ARG A 25 2.96 -7.64 3.56
N ALA A 26 2.12 -8.18 4.44
CA ALA A 26 1.17 -9.23 4.05
C ALA A 26 0.16 -8.73 3.01
N LEU A 27 -0.36 -7.51 3.17
CA LEU A 27 -1.26 -6.87 2.19
C LEU A 27 -0.58 -6.64 0.84
N LEU A 28 0.71 -6.24 0.84
CA LEU A 28 1.47 -5.98 -0.37
C LEU A 28 1.56 -7.22 -1.28
N CYS A 29 1.63 -8.43 -0.72
CA CYS A 29 1.63 -9.66 -1.51
C CYS A 29 0.36 -9.85 -2.34
N GLY A 30 -0.79 -9.34 -1.89
CA GLY A 30 -2.05 -9.39 -2.63
C GLY A 30 -2.32 -8.14 -3.47
N LEU A 31 -1.74 -7.00 -3.08
CA LEU A 31 -2.01 -5.67 -3.67
C LEU A 31 -0.71 -4.94 -4.03
N PRO A 32 0.14 -5.50 -4.92
CA PRO A 32 1.44 -4.92 -5.22
C PRO A 32 1.35 -3.56 -5.93
N ASP A 33 0.28 -3.33 -6.69
CA ASP A 33 0.07 -2.11 -7.48
C ASP A 33 -0.61 -0.98 -6.71
N MET A 34 -1.01 -1.23 -5.46
CA MET A 34 -1.76 -0.28 -4.64
C MET A 34 -0.84 0.65 -3.84
N LEU A 35 0.23 1.13 -4.47
CA LEU A 35 1.17 2.07 -3.86
C LEU A 35 1.01 3.46 -4.47
N GLY A 36 1.32 4.49 -3.67
CA GLY A 36 1.29 5.88 -4.13
C GLY A 36 2.41 6.73 -3.56
N LEU A 37 3.00 7.57 -4.41
CA LEU A 37 3.94 8.63 -4.03
C LEU A 37 3.26 9.99 -4.15
N LYS A 38 3.21 10.76 -3.06
CA LYS A 38 2.66 12.12 -3.06
C LYS A 38 3.45 13.01 -4.01
N ASP A 39 2.75 13.71 -4.90
CA ASP A 39 3.34 14.76 -5.71
C ASP A 39 3.69 15.97 -4.83
N GLY A 40 4.89 16.53 -4.99
CA GLY A 40 5.35 17.65 -4.17
C GLY A 40 4.63 18.97 -4.46
N ARG A 41 3.92 19.08 -5.59
CA ARG A 41 3.26 20.30 -6.04
C ARG A 41 1.74 20.24 -5.93
N THR A 42 1.15 19.05 -5.83
CA THR A 42 -0.30 18.86 -5.84
C THR A 42 -0.74 17.87 -4.76
N GLU A 43 -2.04 17.85 -4.44
CA GLU A 43 -2.64 16.85 -3.54
C GLU A 43 -2.87 15.48 -4.21
N GLN A 44 -2.22 15.23 -5.35
CA GLN A 44 -2.30 13.97 -6.08
C GLN A 44 -1.15 13.04 -5.69
N TYR A 45 -1.39 11.75 -5.86
CA TYR A 45 -0.43 10.68 -5.69
C TYR A 45 -0.20 10.01 -7.04
N LYS A 46 1.07 9.77 -7.35
CA LYS A 46 1.49 8.95 -8.48
C LYS A 46 1.46 7.49 -8.03
N GLY A 47 0.54 6.73 -8.62
CA GLY A 47 0.42 5.29 -8.40
C GLY A 47 1.23 4.47 -9.39
N CYS A 48 1.09 3.16 -9.28
CA CYS A 48 1.67 2.23 -10.24
C CYS A 48 1.00 2.38 -11.62
N ASN A 49 1.72 1.97 -12.68
CA ASN A 49 1.23 1.94 -14.06
C ASN A 49 0.74 3.31 -14.61
N GLY A 50 1.33 4.41 -14.13
CA GLY A 50 1.00 5.76 -14.60
C GLY A 50 -0.34 6.32 -14.09
N ARG A 51 -1.02 5.61 -13.18
CA ARG A 51 -2.27 6.09 -12.57
C ARG A 51 -1.99 7.23 -11.61
N THR A 52 -2.90 8.18 -11.53
CA THR A 52 -2.89 9.25 -10.55
C THR A 52 -4.18 9.23 -9.75
N PHE A 53 -4.08 9.41 -8.44
CA PHE A 53 -5.25 9.40 -7.55
C PHE A 53 -5.09 10.43 -6.44
N ARG A 54 -6.18 10.73 -5.74
CA ARG A 54 -6.17 11.56 -4.53
C ARG A 54 -6.62 10.73 -3.33
N VAL A 55 -6.15 11.08 -2.14
CA VAL A 55 -6.70 10.46 -0.92
C VAL A 55 -8.16 10.91 -0.77
N HIS A 56 -9.04 9.99 -0.39
CA HIS A 56 -10.44 10.32 -0.20
C HIS A 56 -10.62 11.31 0.97
N PRO A 57 -11.50 12.33 0.88
CA PRO A 57 -11.64 13.36 1.91
C PRO A 57 -12.01 12.85 3.30
N SER A 58 -12.66 11.69 3.39
CA SER A 58 -13.01 11.06 4.68
C SER A 58 -11.81 10.44 5.41
N SER A 59 -10.66 10.30 4.73
CA SER A 59 -9.48 9.68 5.33
C SER A 59 -8.75 10.67 6.24
N PRO A 60 -8.30 10.25 7.44
CA PRO A 60 -7.48 11.09 8.31
C PRO A 60 -6.11 11.45 7.69
N LEU A 61 -5.67 10.71 6.66
CA LEU A 61 -4.44 11.00 5.93
C LEU A 61 -4.59 12.11 4.89
N GLN A 62 -5.83 12.54 4.58
CA GLN A 62 -6.05 13.65 3.65
C GLN A 62 -5.36 14.93 4.15
N ASN A 63 -5.45 15.22 5.45
CA ASN A 63 -4.87 16.42 6.03
C ASN A 63 -3.42 16.22 6.49
N LYS A 64 -3.11 15.07 7.10
CA LYS A 64 -1.76 14.80 7.64
C LYS A 64 -0.73 14.60 6.54
N GLY A 65 -1.16 14.09 5.39
CA GLY A 65 -0.30 13.68 4.30
C GLY A 65 0.65 12.54 4.67
N ALA A 66 1.14 11.86 3.64
CA ALA A 66 2.27 10.95 3.74
C ALA A 66 3.00 10.96 2.39
N LYS A 67 4.33 10.89 2.41
CA LYS A 67 5.10 10.83 1.15
C LYS A 67 4.76 9.56 0.36
N TRP A 68 4.68 8.43 1.06
CA TRP A 68 4.35 7.13 0.49
C TRP A 68 3.14 6.55 1.19
N VAL A 69 2.24 5.97 0.40
CA VAL A 69 1.03 5.33 0.89
C VAL A 69 0.82 3.96 0.28
N LEU A 70 0.25 3.06 1.08
CA LEU A 70 -0.42 1.85 0.62
C LEU A 70 -1.92 2.14 0.59
N VAL A 71 -2.60 1.69 -0.45
CA VAL A 71 -4.02 1.92 -0.70
C VAL A 71 -4.76 0.60 -0.58
N GLY A 72 -5.91 0.59 0.09
CA GLY A 72 -6.77 -0.60 0.15
C GLY A 72 -7.63 -0.74 -1.10
N GLU A 73 -8.13 0.38 -1.62
CA GLU A 73 -9.02 0.41 -2.78
C GLU A 73 -8.95 1.76 -3.51
N LEU A 74 -9.11 1.71 -4.84
CA LEU A 74 -9.24 2.87 -5.70
C LEU A 74 -10.67 2.93 -6.25
N ILE A 75 -11.36 4.04 -6.00
CA ILE A 75 -12.73 4.29 -6.44
C ILE A 75 -12.68 5.30 -7.58
N GLU A 76 -13.16 4.89 -8.76
CA GLU A 76 -13.22 5.74 -9.94
C GLU A 76 -14.58 6.44 -10.00
N THR A 77 -14.55 7.78 -9.92
CA THR A 77 -15.73 8.65 -10.07
C THR A 77 -15.43 9.71 -11.12
N THR A 78 -15.71 10.99 -10.84
CA THR A 78 -15.20 12.11 -11.64
C THR A 78 -13.68 12.26 -11.53
N GLN A 79 -13.12 11.83 -10.38
CA GLN A 79 -11.68 11.63 -10.20
C GLN A 79 -11.44 10.33 -9.42
N VAL A 80 -10.23 9.77 -9.53
CA VAL A 80 -9.86 8.54 -8.82
C VAL A 80 -9.49 8.87 -7.38
N TYR A 81 -10.15 8.21 -6.43
CA TYR A 81 -9.90 8.35 -5.01
C TYR A 81 -9.37 7.07 -4.37
N ALA A 82 -8.41 7.21 -3.47
CA ALA A 82 -7.91 6.13 -2.64
C ALA A 82 -8.62 6.09 -1.28
N THR A 83 -9.15 4.92 -0.92
CA THR A 83 -9.74 4.62 0.39
C THR A 83 -8.88 3.59 1.13
N ASN A 84 -9.09 3.46 2.45
CA ASN A 84 -8.31 2.59 3.33
C ASN A 84 -6.79 2.80 3.18
N VAL A 85 -6.38 4.07 3.27
CA VAL A 85 -5.00 4.49 3.01
C VAL A 85 -4.17 4.39 4.27
N ALA A 86 -2.92 3.94 4.12
CA ALA A 86 -1.98 3.79 5.22
C ALA A 86 -0.59 4.33 4.84
N ARG A 87 0.19 4.75 5.84
CA ARG A 87 1.57 5.18 5.62
C ARG A 87 2.42 3.97 5.25
N PHE A 88 3.30 4.16 4.29
CA PHE A 88 4.10 3.07 3.74
C PHE A 88 5.56 3.47 3.59
N GLU A 89 6.46 2.50 3.65
CA GLU A 89 7.88 2.71 3.40
C GLU A 89 8.34 1.86 2.21
N PRO A 90 9.00 2.45 1.19
CA PRO A 90 9.46 1.72 0.01
C PRO A 90 10.34 0.51 0.30
N ALA A 91 11.14 0.57 1.38
CA ALA A 91 12.00 -0.53 1.80
C ALA A 91 11.23 -1.84 2.04
N TRP A 92 9.93 -1.75 2.38
CA TRP A 92 9.10 -2.94 2.59
C TRP A 92 8.85 -3.69 1.28
N VAL A 93 8.73 -2.99 0.15
CA VAL A 93 8.60 -3.62 -1.19
C VAL A 93 9.87 -4.38 -1.52
N GLU A 94 11.03 -3.76 -1.31
CA GLU A 94 12.32 -4.39 -1.61
C GLU A 94 12.51 -5.72 -0.85
N SER A 95 12.01 -5.77 0.39
CA SER A 95 12.09 -6.98 1.23
C SER A 95 11.02 -8.04 0.94
N THR A 96 9.91 -7.67 0.31
CA THR A 96 8.72 -8.54 0.17
C THR A 96 8.51 -8.99 -1.27
N LEU A 97 8.73 -8.11 -2.23
CA LEU A 97 8.54 -8.33 -3.66
C LEU A 97 9.77 -7.89 -4.46
N PRO A 98 10.97 -8.44 -4.17
CA PRO A 98 12.20 -8.01 -4.83
C PRO A 98 12.17 -8.18 -6.35
N HIS A 99 11.40 -9.15 -6.84
CA HIS A 99 11.24 -9.46 -8.26
C HIS A 99 10.42 -8.40 -9.04
N LEU A 100 9.69 -7.52 -8.35
CA LEU A 100 8.93 -6.42 -8.98
C LEU A 100 9.68 -5.09 -8.94
N VAL A 101 10.82 -5.01 -8.26
CA VAL A 101 11.55 -3.76 -8.07
C VAL A 101 12.72 -3.68 -9.05
N LYS A 102 12.78 -2.60 -9.82
CA LYS A 102 13.97 -2.22 -10.58
C LYS A 102 14.73 -1.14 -9.79
N LYS A 103 15.97 -1.45 -9.42
CA LYS A 103 16.86 -0.48 -8.74
C LYS A 103 17.79 0.14 -9.78
N THR A 104 17.89 1.46 -9.78
CA THR A 104 18.89 2.20 -10.54
C THR A 104 19.76 2.93 -9.55
N TYR A 105 21.06 2.62 -9.53
CA TYR A 105 22.04 3.33 -8.73
C TYR A 105 22.75 4.35 -9.62
N THR A 106 22.56 5.63 -9.33
CA THR A 106 23.27 6.71 -10.00
C THR A 106 24.38 7.16 -9.05
N SER A 107 25.63 6.82 -9.40
CA SER A 107 26.82 7.20 -8.62
C SER A 107 27.12 8.71 -8.82
N PRO A 108 27.85 9.36 -7.89
CA PRO A 108 28.04 10.82 -7.86
C PRO A 108 29.02 11.33 -8.93
#